data_AF-A0A840BKT0-F1
#
_entry.id   AF-A0A840BKT0-F1
#
_cell.length_a   1.000
_cell.length_b   1.000
_cell.length_c   1.000
_cell.angle_alpha   90.00
_cell.angle_beta   90.00
_cell.angle_gamma   90.00
#
_symmetry.space_group_name_H-M   'P 1'
#
loop_
_entity.id
_entity.type
_entity.pdbx_description
1 polymer ?
#
loop_
_entity_poly.entity_id
_entity_poly.type
_entity_poly.pdbx_seq_one_letter_code
_entity_poly.pdbx_strand_id
1 'polypeptide(L)'
;MKSIITLLAALSIAPAFAADAGADLTARMAKEPGAVTTASGLVFVPVKEGSGPAPKVTDTVRVHYRGTLPDGKEFDSSYARNEPAEFPLTRVISCWTEGVQKIKVGGKAKLVCPPAIAYGTRGAGGVIPPNATLLFEVELLGIAK
;
A
#
# COMPACT_ATOMS: atom_id res chain seq x y z
N MET A 1 -26.04 -36.82 38.88
CA MET A 1 -26.28 -35.53 38.20
C MET A 1 -24.96 -35.06 37.61
N LYS A 2 -24.77 -35.19 36.29
CA LYS A 2 -23.56 -34.76 35.59
C LYS A 2 -23.82 -33.38 35.00
N SER A 3 -23.24 -32.34 35.58
CA SER A 3 -23.34 -30.97 35.05
C SER A 3 -22.40 -30.83 33.84
N ILE A 4 -23.01 -30.57 32.69
CA ILE A 4 -22.36 -30.32 31.41
C ILE A 4 -21.82 -28.89 31.43
N ILE A 5 -20.50 -28.75 31.27
CA ILE A 5 -19.83 -27.47 31.06
C ILE A 5 -19.96 -27.14 29.58
N THR A 6 -20.77 -26.13 29.25
CA THR A 6 -20.89 -25.61 27.89
C THR A 6 -19.70 -24.68 27.63
N LEU A 7 -18.73 -25.15 26.84
CA LEU A 7 -17.61 -24.36 26.34
C LEU A 7 -18.13 -23.40 25.26
N LEU A 8 -18.15 -22.09 25.57
CA LEU A 8 -18.45 -21.06 24.57
C LEU A 8 -17.21 -20.91 23.66
N ALA A 9 -17.30 -21.42 22.43
CA ALA A 9 -16.34 -21.10 21.39
C ALA A 9 -16.57 -19.65 20.93
N ALA A 10 -15.63 -18.76 21.23
CA ALA A 10 -15.61 -17.42 20.66
C ALA A 10 -15.17 -17.50 19.20
N LEU A 11 -16.14 -17.53 18.28
CA LEU A 11 -15.89 -17.40 16.85
C LEU A 11 -15.61 -15.91 16.56
N SER A 12 -14.35 -15.51 16.46
CA SER A 12 -14.00 -14.18 15.94
C SER A 12 -14.42 -14.10 14.47
N ILE A 13 -15.56 -13.47 14.21
CA ILE A 13 -15.98 -13.08 12.87
C ILE A 13 -15.07 -11.92 12.45
N ALA A 14 -14.02 -12.21 11.67
CA ALA A 14 -13.36 -11.15 10.91
C ALA A 14 -14.41 -10.55 9.96
N PRO A 15 -14.57 -9.22 9.90
CA PRO A 15 -15.64 -8.63 9.11
C PRO A 15 -15.39 -8.88 7.62
N ALA A 16 -16.36 -9.50 6.96
CA ALA A 16 -16.38 -9.73 5.51
C ALA A 16 -16.30 -8.43 4.67
N PHE A 17 -16.43 -7.25 5.30
CA PHE A 17 -16.32 -5.94 4.69
C PHE A 17 -14.91 -5.59 4.14
N ALA A 18 -13.84 -6.17 4.70
CA ALA A 18 -12.48 -5.81 4.29
C ALA A 18 -12.10 -6.33 2.89
N ALA A 19 -12.60 -7.50 2.50
CA ALA A 19 -12.31 -8.10 1.19
C ALA A 19 -13.03 -7.36 0.05
N ASP A 20 -14.29 -6.98 0.27
CA ASP A 20 -15.11 -6.28 -0.73
C ASP A 20 -14.61 -4.84 -0.97
N ALA A 21 -14.26 -4.12 0.10
CA ALA A 21 -13.71 -2.76 0.00
C ALA A 21 -12.35 -2.72 -0.71
N GLY A 22 -11.50 -3.73 -0.51
CA GLY A 22 -10.21 -3.85 -1.21
C GLY A 22 -10.36 -4.16 -2.71
N ALA A 23 -11.31 -5.01 -3.06
CA ALA A 23 -11.62 -5.33 -4.46
C ALA A 23 -12.21 -4.12 -5.19
N ASP A 24 -13.15 -3.40 -4.56
CA ASP A 24 -13.69 -2.15 -5.09
C ASP A 24 -12.59 -1.10 -5.30
N LEU A 25 -11.70 -0.91 -4.31
CA LEU A 25 -10.54 -0.01 -4.44
C LEU A 25 -9.67 -0.35 -5.65
N THR A 26 -9.39 -1.63 -5.85
CA THR A 26 -8.58 -2.08 -6.97
C THR A 26 -9.29 -1.80 -8.28
N ALA A 27 -10.58 -2.14 -8.38
CA ALA A 27 -11.38 -1.96 -9.59
C ALA A 27 -11.58 -0.50 -9.96
N ARG A 28 -11.81 0.40 -8.99
CA ARG A 28 -11.96 1.84 -9.25
C ARG A 28 -10.65 2.47 -9.70
N MET A 29 -9.53 2.15 -9.04
CA MET A 29 -8.22 2.69 -9.41
C MET A 29 -7.72 2.17 -10.75
N ALA A 30 -8.05 0.93 -11.10
CA ALA A 30 -7.70 0.36 -12.41
C ALA A 30 -8.43 1.03 -13.60
N LYS A 31 -9.50 1.79 -13.33
CA LYS A 31 -10.25 2.55 -14.35
C LYS A 31 -9.77 4.00 -14.48
N GLU A 32 -8.86 4.44 -13.62
CA GLU A 32 -8.31 5.80 -13.69
C GLU A 32 -7.49 5.99 -14.98
N PRO A 33 -7.44 7.22 -15.54
CA PRO A 33 -6.66 7.48 -16.75
C PRO A 33 -5.18 7.10 -16.59
N GLY A 34 -4.68 6.30 -17.52
CA GLY A 34 -3.28 5.85 -17.52
C GLY A 34 -2.97 4.78 -16.46
N ALA A 35 -3.97 4.26 -15.75
CA ALA A 35 -3.77 3.17 -14.80
C ALA A 35 -3.25 1.91 -15.52
N VAL A 36 -2.31 1.22 -14.88
CA VAL A 36 -1.73 -0.03 -15.35
C VAL A 36 -1.78 -1.05 -14.22
N THR A 37 -2.36 -2.21 -14.50
CA THR A 37 -2.30 -3.36 -13.59
C THR A 37 -1.15 -4.27 -14.02
N THR A 38 -0.24 -4.58 -13.12
CA THR A 38 0.92 -5.43 -13.41
C THR A 38 0.62 -6.90 -13.09
N ALA A 39 1.50 -7.80 -13.52
CA ALA A 39 1.35 -9.23 -13.28
C ALA A 39 1.37 -9.61 -11.79
N SER A 40 1.95 -8.77 -10.92
CA SER A 40 1.95 -8.97 -9.46
C SER A 40 0.64 -8.52 -8.79
N GLY A 41 -0.25 -7.88 -9.54
CA GLY A 41 -1.50 -7.30 -9.05
C GLY A 41 -1.39 -5.86 -8.57
N LEU A 42 -0.21 -5.23 -8.65
CA LEU A 42 -0.08 -3.78 -8.42
C LEU A 42 -0.94 -3.02 -9.45
N VAL A 43 -1.80 -2.12 -8.97
CA VAL A 43 -2.40 -1.08 -9.83
C VAL A 43 -1.60 0.20 -9.64
N PHE A 44 -0.89 0.60 -10.69
CA PHE A 44 -0.16 1.86 -10.76
C PHE A 44 -1.02 2.91 -11.46
N VAL A 45 -1.25 4.06 -10.83
CA VAL A 45 -2.01 5.18 -11.41
C VAL A 45 -1.12 6.42 -11.44
N PRO A 46 -0.69 6.89 -12.63
CA PRO A 46 0.09 8.12 -12.72
C PRO A 46 -0.77 9.33 -12.33
N VAL A 47 -0.23 10.23 -11.51
CA VAL A 47 -0.89 11.49 -11.11
C VAL A 47 -0.18 12.69 -11.71
N LYS A 48 1.16 12.66 -11.72
CA LYS A 48 2.01 13.69 -12.31
C LYS A 48 3.25 13.03 -12.89
N GLU A 49 3.57 13.32 -14.14
CA GLU A 49 4.83 12.87 -14.70
C GLU A 49 6.02 13.64 -14.09
N GLY A 50 7.09 12.91 -13.76
CA GLY A 50 8.37 13.49 -13.36
C GLY A 50 9.30 13.67 -14.55
N SER A 51 10.26 14.57 -14.44
CA SER A 51 11.26 14.83 -15.49
C SER A 51 12.64 14.23 -15.19
N GLY A 52 12.87 13.76 -13.96
CA GLY A 52 14.14 13.19 -13.55
C GLY A 52 14.27 11.69 -13.81
N PRO A 53 15.35 11.06 -13.32
CA PRO A 53 15.55 9.62 -13.45
C PRO A 53 14.49 8.83 -12.68
N ALA A 54 14.24 7.59 -13.12
CA ALA A 54 13.52 6.59 -12.32
C ALA A 54 14.54 5.82 -11.45
N PRO A 55 14.18 5.48 -10.19
CA PRO A 55 15.07 4.74 -9.31
C PRO A 55 15.21 3.28 -9.75
N LYS A 56 16.32 2.65 -9.36
CA LYS A 56 16.54 1.20 -9.43
C LYS A 56 16.15 0.55 -8.10
N VAL A 57 15.91 -0.76 -8.11
CA VAL A 57 15.64 -1.57 -6.90
C VAL A 57 16.63 -1.32 -5.76
N THR A 58 17.90 -1.06 -6.09
CA THR A 58 18.98 -0.87 -5.11
C THR A 58 19.07 0.52 -4.51
N ASP A 59 18.31 1.47 -5.04
CA ASP A 59 18.42 2.88 -4.66
C ASP A 59 17.66 3.18 -3.36
N THR A 60 18.10 4.24 -2.68
CA THR A 60 17.32 4.89 -1.62
C THR A 60 16.54 6.04 -2.24
N VAL A 61 15.23 6.07 -2.02
CA VAL A 61 14.35 7.12 -2.53
C VAL A 61 13.98 8.10 -1.43
N ARG A 62 13.92 9.38 -1.77
CA ARG A 62 13.36 10.42 -0.91
C ARG A 62 11.98 10.80 -1.43
N VAL A 63 10.96 10.64 -0.59
CA VAL A 63 9.55 10.74 -1.01
C VAL A 63 8.72 11.56 -0.03
N HIS A 64 7.67 12.17 -0.55
CA HIS A 64 6.46 12.33 0.24
C HIS A 64 5.50 11.19 -0.07
N TYR A 65 4.76 10.73 0.94
CA TYR A 65 3.76 9.71 0.77
C TYR A 65 2.63 9.82 1.78
N ARG A 66 1.51 9.19 1.42
CA ARG A 66 0.38 8.92 2.29
C ARG A 66 -0.13 7.50 2.03
N GLY A 67 -0.30 6.71 3.09
CA GLY A 67 -0.85 5.36 3.05
C GLY A 67 -2.21 5.29 3.73
N THR A 68 -3.22 4.78 3.02
CA THR A 68 -4.59 4.60 3.53
C THR A 68 -5.11 3.18 3.30
N LEU A 69 -6.01 2.76 4.18
CA LEU A 69 -6.85 1.58 3.97
C LEU A 69 -7.98 1.88 2.95
N PRO A 70 -8.70 0.86 2.45
CA PRO A 70 -9.75 1.06 1.45
C PRO A 70 -10.92 1.93 1.93
N ASP A 71 -11.14 1.98 3.25
CA ASP A 71 -12.12 2.82 3.93
C ASP A 71 -11.67 4.29 4.09
N GLY A 72 -10.46 4.64 3.60
CA GLY A 72 -9.88 5.97 3.68
C GLY A 72 -9.11 6.25 4.97
N LYS A 73 -9.07 5.32 5.94
CA LYS A 73 -8.31 5.50 7.16
C LYS A 73 -6.81 5.58 6.84
N GLU A 74 -6.20 6.71 7.16
CA GLU A 74 -4.75 6.89 7.08
C GLU A 74 -4.05 6.05 8.16
N PHE A 75 -3.03 5.29 7.77
CA PHE A 75 -2.20 4.51 8.71
C PHE A 75 -0.77 5.05 8.81
N ASP A 76 -0.30 5.78 7.80
CA ASP A 76 1.03 6.40 7.79
C ASP A 76 1.10 7.53 6.74
N SER A 77 1.81 8.61 7.05
CA SER A 77 1.94 9.77 6.17
C SER A 77 3.15 10.62 6.51
N SER A 78 3.99 10.90 5.50
CA SER A 78 5.09 11.86 5.64
C SER A 78 4.56 13.30 5.81
N TYR A 79 3.41 13.60 5.20
CA TYR A 79 2.81 14.92 5.28
C TYR A 79 2.34 15.24 6.71
N ALA A 80 1.80 14.24 7.42
CA ALA A 80 1.42 14.39 8.84
C ALA A 80 2.63 14.72 9.74
N ARG A 81 3.85 14.34 9.32
CA ARG A 81 5.10 14.64 10.03
C ARG A 81 5.80 15.91 9.53
N ASN A 82 5.28 16.56 8.48
CA ASN A 82 5.89 17.73 7.83
C ASN A 82 7.34 17.51 7.36
N GLU A 83 7.73 16.27 7.06
CA GLU A 83 9.09 15.92 6.64
C GLU A 83 9.05 14.78 5.61
N PRO A 84 9.83 14.86 4.50
CA PRO A 84 10.03 13.74 3.60
C PRO A 84 10.59 12.51 4.32
N ALA A 85 10.33 11.33 3.76
CA ALA A 85 10.92 10.09 4.24
C ALA A 85 11.91 9.51 3.22
N GLU A 86 12.93 8.82 3.73
CA GLU A 86 13.90 8.09 2.91
C GLU A 86 13.76 6.59 3.12
N PHE A 87 13.68 5.85 2.02
CA PHE A 87 13.52 4.40 2.05
C PHE A 87 14.46 3.72 1.06
N PRO A 88 15.28 2.75 1.50
CA PRO A 88 15.93 1.81 0.59
C PRO A 88 14.84 0.94 -0.06
N LEU A 89 14.77 0.92 -1.39
CA LEU A 89 13.75 0.14 -2.10
C LEU A 89 13.87 -1.39 -1.87
N THR A 90 15.01 -1.85 -1.35
CA THR A 90 15.25 -3.23 -0.92
C THR A 90 14.66 -3.57 0.46
N ARG A 91 14.16 -2.59 1.21
CA ARG A 91 13.71 -2.72 2.60
C ARG A 91 12.25 -2.34 2.81
N VAL A 92 11.51 -2.15 1.72
CA VAL A 92 10.07 -1.87 1.72
C VAL A 92 9.29 -3.07 1.16
N ILE A 93 7.96 -3.02 1.23
CA ILE A 93 7.10 -4.05 0.64
C ILE A 93 7.31 -4.14 -0.88
N SER A 94 7.16 -5.34 -1.44
CA SER A 94 7.40 -5.59 -2.87
C SER A 94 6.60 -4.67 -3.79
N CYS A 95 5.37 -4.31 -3.40
CA CYS A 95 4.55 -3.33 -4.12
C CYS A 95 5.25 -1.97 -4.28
N TRP A 96 5.91 -1.47 -3.23
CA TRP A 96 6.65 -0.22 -3.28
C TRP A 96 7.91 -0.36 -4.11
N THR A 97 8.67 -1.44 -3.90
CA THR A 97 9.85 -1.74 -4.71
C THR A 97 9.50 -1.73 -6.20
N GLU A 98 8.39 -2.34 -6.61
CA GLU A 98 7.94 -2.36 -8.00
C GLU A 98 7.39 -1.00 -8.47
N GLY A 99 6.47 -0.41 -7.70
CA GLY A 99 5.71 0.76 -8.11
C GLY A 99 6.53 2.04 -8.15
N VAL A 100 7.42 2.26 -7.19
CA VAL A 100 8.22 3.50 -7.12
C VAL A 100 9.25 3.58 -8.26
N GLN A 101 9.76 2.45 -8.76
CA GLN A 101 10.62 2.40 -9.95
C GLN A 101 9.91 2.87 -11.23
N LYS A 102 8.57 2.96 -11.23
CA LYS A 102 7.79 3.50 -12.35
C LYS A 102 7.58 5.02 -12.24
N ILE A 103 7.98 5.63 -11.13
CA ILE A 103 7.88 7.07 -10.89
C ILE A 103 9.23 7.71 -11.21
N LYS A 104 9.23 8.70 -12.10
CA LYS A 104 10.39 9.56 -12.33
C LYS A 104 10.49 10.61 -11.23
N VAL A 105 11.71 11.01 -10.86
CA VAL A 105 11.92 12.11 -9.89
C VAL A 105 11.14 13.36 -10.33
N GLY A 106 10.45 13.99 -9.38
CA GLY A 106 9.49 15.09 -9.56
C GLY A 106 8.06 14.64 -9.88
N GLY A 107 7.86 13.33 -10.07
CA GLY A 107 6.58 12.72 -10.40
C GLY A 107 5.79 12.25 -9.17
N LYS A 108 4.52 11.93 -9.42
CA LYS A 108 3.57 11.47 -8.41
C LYS A 108 2.70 10.35 -8.98
N ALA A 109 2.43 9.33 -8.18
CA ALA A 109 1.54 8.24 -8.55
C ALA A 109 0.75 7.71 -7.34
N LYS A 110 -0.36 7.02 -7.62
CA LYS A 110 -1.03 6.17 -6.64
C LYS A 110 -0.68 4.71 -6.91
N LEU A 111 -0.46 3.95 -5.84
CA LEU A 111 -0.15 2.52 -5.88
C LEU A 111 -1.21 1.78 -5.08
N VAL A 112 -1.98 0.90 -5.73
CA VAL A 112 -2.83 -0.07 -5.02
C VAL A 112 -2.03 -1.34 -4.83
N CYS A 113 -1.76 -1.66 -3.57
CA CYS A 113 -0.97 -2.80 -3.17
C CYS A 113 -1.88 -3.90 -2.63
N PRO A 114 -2.12 -4.99 -3.38
CA PRO A 114 -2.81 -6.14 -2.83
C PRO A 114 -1.97 -6.80 -1.73
N PRO A 115 -2.60 -7.52 -0.79
CA PRO A 115 -1.91 -8.06 0.38
C PRO A 115 -0.75 -8.99 0.04
N ALA A 116 -0.81 -9.71 -1.08
CA ALA A 116 0.24 -10.63 -1.55
C ALA A 116 1.60 -9.96 -1.78
N ILE A 117 1.62 -8.65 -2.10
CA ILE A 117 2.83 -7.85 -2.28
C ILE A 117 2.93 -6.70 -1.26
N ALA A 118 2.18 -6.81 -0.16
CA ALA A 118 2.18 -5.89 0.98
C ALA A 118 2.47 -6.65 2.28
N TYR A 119 1.54 -6.63 3.25
CA TYR A 119 1.74 -7.26 4.58
C TYR A 119 1.05 -8.63 4.76
N GLY A 120 0.42 -9.15 3.70
CA GLY A 120 -0.18 -10.49 3.68
C GLY A 120 -1.15 -10.77 4.82
N THR A 121 -1.23 -12.03 5.22
CA THR A 121 -2.11 -12.51 6.30
C THR A 121 -1.71 -12.02 7.69
N ARG A 122 -0.49 -11.51 7.87
CA ARG A 122 0.00 -11.06 9.17
C ARG A 122 -0.46 -9.64 9.51
N GLY A 123 -0.63 -8.78 8.50
CA GLY A 123 -0.81 -7.35 8.74
C GLY A 123 0.43 -6.71 9.38
N ALA A 124 0.27 -5.51 9.95
CA ALA A 124 1.39 -4.77 10.54
C ALA A 124 0.97 -3.86 11.70
N GLY A 125 1.74 -3.90 12.80
CA GLY A 125 1.74 -2.88 13.86
C GLY A 125 0.41 -2.63 14.58
N GLY A 126 -0.59 -3.50 14.43
CA GLY A 126 -1.95 -3.27 14.92
C GLY A 126 -2.74 -2.21 14.14
N VAL A 127 -2.14 -1.57 13.14
CA VAL A 127 -2.76 -0.51 12.32
C VAL A 127 -3.15 -0.98 10.93
N ILE A 128 -2.43 -1.96 10.39
CA ILE A 128 -2.74 -2.62 9.11
C ILE A 128 -3.31 -4.02 9.41
N PRO A 129 -4.59 -4.28 9.10
CA PRO A 129 -5.19 -5.59 9.29
C PRO A 129 -4.57 -6.69 8.40
N PRO A 130 -4.72 -7.97 8.79
CA PRO A 130 -4.53 -9.11 7.90
C PRO A 130 -5.22 -8.94 6.55
N ASN A 131 -4.55 -9.33 5.47
CA ASN A 131 -5.07 -9.34 4.09
C ASN A 131 -5.58 -7.98 3.57
N ALA A 132 -5.13 -6.86 4.16
CA ALA A 132 -5.51 -5.54 3.70
C ALA A 132 -4.89 -5.18 2.35
N THR A 133 -5.72 -4.72 1.41
CA THR A 133 -5.29 -3.94 0.25
C THR A 133 -4.95 -2.53 0.70
N LEU A 134 -3.82 -1.98 0.27
CA LEU A 134 -3.39 -0.64 0.64
C LEU A 134 -3.45 0.29 -0.54
N LEU A 135 -3.77 1.57 -0.30
CA LEU A 135 -3.58 2.64 -1.25
C LEU A 135 -2.44 3.53 -0.75
N PHE A 136 -1.42 3.70 -1.58
CA PHE A 136 -0.41 4.73 -1.37
C PHE A 136 -0.55 5.83 -2.41
N GLU A 137 -0.36 7.07 -2.00
CA GLU A 137 -0.05 8.18 -2.88
C GLU A 137 1.40 8.58 -2.61
N VAL A 138 2.25 8.54 -3.64
CA VAL A 138 3.70 8.72 -3.52
C VAL A 138 4.15 9.81 -4.48
N GLU A 139 4.89 10.77 -3.96
CA GLU A 139 5.59 11.82 -4.68
C GLU A 139 7.10 11.61 -4.54
N LEU A 140 7.79 11.37 -5.66
CA LEU A 140 9.22 11.10 -5.66
C LEU A 140 10.01 12.40 -5.75
N LEU A 141 10.69 12.77 -4.67
CA LEU A 141 11.44 14.02 -4.57
C LEU A 141 12.89 13.87 -5.04
N GLY A 142 13.44 12.66 -5.00
CA GLY A 142 14.81 12.39 -5.41
C GLY A 142 15.26 10.97 -5.12
N ILE A 143 16.49 10.69 -5.55
CA ILE A 143 17.22 9.46 -5.25
C ILE A 143 18.40 9.86 -4.36
N ALA A 144 18.40 9.37 -3.12
CA ALA A 144 19.51 9.56 -2.19
C ALA A 144 20.68 8.67 -2.63
N LYS A 145 21.89 9.24 -2.65
CA LYS A 145 23.13 8.55 -3.02
C LYS A 145 23.81 7.96 -1.80
#